data_AF-A0A7J4FX72-F1
#
_entry.id   AF-A0A7J4FX72-F1
#
_cell.length_a   1.000
_cell.length_b   1.000
_cell.length_c   1.000
_cell.angle_alpha   90.00
_cell.angle_beta   90.00
_cell.angle_gamma   90.00
#
_symmetry.space_group_name_H-M   'P 1'
#
loop_
_entity.id
_entity.type
_entity.pdbx_description
1 polymer ?
#
loop_
_entity_poly.entity_id
_entity_poly.type
_entity_poly.pdbx_seq_one_letter_code
_entity_poly.pdbx_strand_id
1 'polypeptide(L)'
;TLEIGADGVLVDSSIKEARKIKELIEEISTEKLKLQTVEITGIKQVGMGDRVCIDTCSIFNVGEGMLVGSQSSALFLVHSETIETPYVATRPFRVNAGPVHAYTRMPDGSTKYLSELGAGDEILAVDWKGNTKAMVIGRLKIEKRPLILIEAEFNGKKLKTLVQNAETIRLVDKKGKAVSVVDLKKGDEVLAYVEEKGRHFGIAVDESIEEK
;
A
#
# COMPACT_ATOMS: atom_id res chain seq x y z
N THR A 1 32.32 -6.38 19.00
CA THR A 1 31.81 -6.59 20.38
C THR A 1 30.45 -7.23 20.25
N LEU A 2 30.14 -8.30 20.98
CA LEU A 2 28.81 -8.92 20.94
C LEU A 2 27.86 -8.06 21.79
N GLU A 3 27.01 -7.26 21.15
CA GLU A 3 25.85 -6.69 21.83
C GLU A 3 24.81 -7.80 22.00
N ILE A 4 24.75 -8.35 23.21
CA ILE A 4 23.65 -9.21 23.64
C ILE A 4 22.52 -8.26 24.02
N GLY A 5 21.52 -8.13 23.15
CA GLY A 5 20.29 -7.41 23.46
C GLY A 5 19.53 -8.06 24.61
N ALA A 6 18.63 -7.31 25.26
CA ALA A 6 17.77 -7.85 26.31
C ALA A 6 16.55 -8.56 25.71
N ASP A 7 16.21 -9.75 26.21
CA ASP A 7 14.98 -10.49 25.84
C ASP A 7 13.68 -9.76 26.27
N GLY A 8 13.79 -8.75 27.13
CA GLY A 8 12.68 -7.91 27.55
C GLY A 8 13.13 -6.73 28.41
N VAL A 9 12.29 -5.70 28.47
CA VAL A 9 12.50 -4.51 29.30
C VAL A 9 11.30 -4.35 30.23
N LEU A 10 11.54 -4.41 31.54
CA LEU A 10 10.53 -4.08 32.55
C LEU A 10 10.54 -2.58 32.81
N VAL A 11 9.41 -1.90 32.63
CA VAL A 11 9.27 -0.46 32.90
C VAL A 11 8.26 -0.23 34.02
N ASP A 12 8.75 0.23 35.17
CA ASP A 12 7.90 0.74 36.24
C ASP A 12 7.23 2.05 35.78
N SER A 13 5.92 1.98 35.52
CA SER A 13 5.18 3.05 34.83
C SER A 13 3.67 2.91 35.04
N SER A 14 2.94 4.02 34.92
CA SER A 14 1.48 3.97 34.90
C SER A 14 0.98 3.34 33.58
N ILE A 15 -0.26 2.81 33.59
CA ILE A 15 -0.91 2.25 32.38
C ILE A 15 -0.90 3.26 31.21
N LYS A 16 -0.96 4.57 31.50
CA LYS A 16 -0.93 5.64 30.50
C LYS A 16 0.46 5.82 29.88
N GLU A 17 1.52 5.65 30.66
CA GLU A 17 2.90 5.70 30.19
C GLU A 17 3.29 4.42 29.46
N ALA A 18 2.89 3.25 29.97
CA ALA A 18 3.07 1.97 29.28
C ALA A 18 2.44 1.97 27.86
N ARG A 19 1.26 2.60 27.69
CA ARG A 19 0.66 2.80 26.36
C ARG A 19 1.49 3.69 25.46
N LYS A 20 1.99 4.83 25.96
CA LYS A 20 2.88 5.71 25.19
C LYS A 20 4.19 5.02 24.81
N ILE A 21 4.74 4.20 25.69
CA ILE A 21 5.96 3.42 25.41
C ILE A 21 5.68 2.40 24.32
N LYS A 22 4.53 1.71 24.35
CA LYS A 22 4.10 0.81 23.28
C LYS A 22 3.94 1.54 21.95
N GLU A 23 3.23 2.68 21.94
CA GLU A 23 3.05 3.54 20.75
C GLU A 23 4.41 3.99 20.18
N LEU A 24 5.35 4.40 21.04
CA LEU A 24 6.70 4.81 20.65
C LEU A 24 7.55 3.66 20.12
N ILE A 25 7.47 2.46 20.72
CA ILE A 25 8.15 1.26 20.20
C ILE A 25 7.58 0.90 18.82
N GLU A 26 6.25 0.94 18.66
CA GLU A 26 5.61 0.71 17.36
C GLU A 26 6.09 1.73 16.32
N GLU A 27 6.11 3.03 16.64
CA GLU A 27 6.61 4.10 15.75
C GLU A 27 8.11 4.00 15.42
N ILE A 28 8.95 3.52 16.34
CA ILE A 28 10.39 3.28 16.10
C ILE A 28 10.61 2.01 15.27
N SER A 29 9.75 1.00 15.44
CA SER A 29 9.89 -0.31 14.80
C SER A 29 9.46 -0.35 13.33
N THR A 30 8.72 0.66 12.85
CA THR A 30 8.19 0.67 11.47
C THR A 30 8.93 1.65 10.55
N GLU A 31 9.14 1.25 9.31
CA GLU A 31 9.79 2.09 8.30
C GLU A 31 8.89 3.28 7.95
N LYS A 32 9.43 4.51 8.02
CA LYS A 32 8.75 5.69 7.46
C LYS A 32 9.11 5.85 5.98
N LEU A 33 8.15 5.59 5.11
CA LEU A 33 8.32 5.61 3.66
C LEU A 33 8.27 7.03 3.08
N LYS A 34 9.19 7.34 2.17
CA LYS A 34 9.17 8.57 1.38
C LYS A 34 8.23 8.40 0.18
N LEU A 35 6.94 8.68 0.38
CA LEU A 35 5.97 8.73 -0.71
C LEU A 35 6.27 9.91 -1.65
N GLN A 36 6.14 9.67 -2.94
CA GLN A 36 6.32 10.66 -4.00
C GLN A 36 4.95 11.06 -4.55
N THR A 37 4.83 12.31 -4.98
CA THR A 37 3.70 12.76 -5.78
C THR A 37 3.97 12.43 -7.25
N VAL A 38 3.06 11.72 -7.91
CA VAL A 38 3.19 11.28 -9.30
C VAL A 38 2.01 11.81 -10.12
N GLU A 39 2.27 12.27 -11.34
CA GLU A 39 1.24 12.85 -12.22
C GLU A 39 0.61 11.75 -13.08
N ILE A 40 -0.72 11.67 -13.10
CA ILE A 40 -1.46 10.75 -13.98
C ILE A 40 -1.27 11.18 -15.44
N THR A 41 -0.65 10.33 -16.25
CA THR A 41 -0.36 10.58 -17.67
C THR A 41 -1.36 9.90 -18.61
N GLY A 42 -2.00 8.81 -18.17
CA GLY A 42 -2.95 8.02 -18.94
C GLY A 42 -3.95 7.26 -18.06
N ILE A 43 -5.18 7.12 -18.55
CA ILE A 43 -6.24 6.33 -17.92
C ILE A 43 -6.97 5.58 -19.03
N LYS A 44 -7.15 4.27 -18.86
CA LYS A 44 -7.81 3.42 -19.85
C LYS A 44 -8.65 2.35 -19.17
N GLN A 45 -9.97 2.36 -19.41
CA GLN A 45 -10.81 1.22 -19.06
C GLN A 45 -10.36 0.00 -19.88
N VAL A 46 -10.24 -1.16 -19.22
CA VAL A 46 -9.87 -2.43 -19.85
C VAL A 46 -10.97 -3.47 -19.61
N GLY A 47 -10.69 -4.73 -19.95
CA GLY A 47 -11.64 -5.83 -19.79
C GLY A 47 -11.83 -6.32 -18.34
N MET A 48 -12.44 -7.49 -18.23
CA MET A 48 -12.56 -8.24 -16.97
C MET A 48 -11.21 -8.85 -16.59
N GLY A 49 -10.86 -8.82 -15.30
CA GLY A 49 -9.71 -9.54 -14.76
C GLY A 49 -9.93 -10.00 -13.33
N ASP A 50 -9.15 -10.99 -12.90
CA ASP A 50 -9.17 -11.54 -11.54
C ASP A 50 -8.44 -10.58 -10.60
N ARG A 51 -9.17 -10.03 -9.64
CA ARG A 51 -8.67 -9.05 -8.68
C ARG A 51 -8.78 -9.57 -7.25
N VAL A 52 -7.84 -9.16 -6.42
CA VAL A 52 -7.73 -9.49 -5.01
C VAL A 52 -8.35 -8.37 -4.18
N CYS A 53 -9.23 -8.73 -3.24
CA CYS A 53 -9.54 -7.92 -2.06
C CYS A 53 -8.92 -8.57 -0.83
N ILE A 54 -8.32 -7.75 0.03
CA ILE A 54 -7.69 -8.16 1.28
C ILE A 54 -8.55 -7.63 2.43
N ASP A 55 -8.99 -8.53 3.30
CA ASP A 55 -9.64 -8.24 4.58
C ASP A 55 -8.62 -8.46 5.70
N THR A 56 -8.24 -7.41 6.43
CA THR A 56 -7.30 -7.48 7.56
C THR A 56 -7.99 -7.81 8.88
N CYS A 57 -7.23 -8.35 9.84
CA CYS A 57 -7.66 -8.56 11.24
C CYS A 57 -7.67 -7.27 12.09
N SER A 58 -7.39 -6.12 11.48
CA SER A 58 -7.30 -4.80 12.10
C SER A 58 -7.98 -3.75 11.22
N ILE A 59 -8.19 -2.55 11.77
CA ILE A 59 -8.91 -1.45 11.11
C ILE A 59 -7.91 -0.40 10.59
N PHE A 60 -8.16 0.06 9.36
CA PHE A 60 -7.51 1.21 8.72
C PHE A 60 -8.19 2.52 9.15
N ASN A 61 -7.40 3.59 9.26
CA ASN A 61 -7.87 4.96 9.39
C ASN A 61 -8.14 5.59 8.01
N VAL A 62 -8.85 6.71 8.00
CA VAL A 62 -9.02 7.54 6.79
C VAL A 62 -7.64 8.04 6.33
N GLY A 63 -7.36 7.93 5.03
CA GLY A 63 -6.05 8.21 4.44
C GLY A 63 -5.02 7.08 4.55
N GLU A 64 -5.36 5.92 5.14
CA GLU A 64 -4.52 4.71 5.12
C GLU A 64 -4.96 3.70 4.04
N GLY A 65 -4.02 2.92 3.54
CA GLY A 65 -4.25 1.87 2.57
C GLY A 65 -3.05 0.95 2.39
N MET A 66 -2.88 0.41 1.17
CA MET A 66 -1.74 -0.44 0.80
C MET A 66 -1.02 0.13 -0.43
N LEU A 67 0.27 -0.16 -0.54
CA LEU A 67 1.08 0.17 -1.71
C LEU A 67 0.93 -0.94 -2.77
N VAL A 68 0.34 -0.65 -3.92
CA VAL A 68 0.07 -1.62 -4.99
C VAL A 68 0.44 -1.07 -6.37
N GLY A 69 1.15 -1.85 -7.18
CA GLY A 69 1.55 -1.45 -8.54
C GLY A 69 1.81 -2.63 -9.47
N SER A 70 1.86 -2.38 -10.77
CA SER A 70 2.27 -3.38 -11.76
C SER A 70 3.79 -3.54 -11.86
N GLN A 71 4.56 -2.62 -11.27
CA GLN A 71 6.00 -2.70 -11.11
C GLN A 71 6.37 -2.86 -9.64
N SER A 72 7.29 -3.77 -9.33
CA SER A 72 7.83 -3.95 -7.97
C SER A 72 8.45 -2.66 -7.41
N SER A 73 9.16 -1.91 -8.27
CA SER A 73 9.83 -0.64 -7.94
C SER A 73 8.92 0.61 -7.87
N ALA A 74 7.62 0.49 -8.17
CA ALA A 74 6.70 1.62 -8.26
C ALA A 74 5.25 1.24 -7.88
N LEU A 75 4.83 1.60 -6.66
CA LEU A 75 3.60 1.16 -6.03
C LEU A 75 2.70 2.34 -5.62
N PHE A 76 1.47 2.41 -6.12
CA PHE A 76 0.51 3.47 -5.79
C PHE A 76 -0.12 3.24 -4.42
N LEU A 77 -0.44 4.31 -3.69
CA LEU A 77 -1.19 4.20 -2.44
C LEU A 77 -2.68 4.01 -2.73
N VAL A 78 -3.11 2.74 -2.75
CA VAL A 78 -4.51 2.31 -2.91
C VAL A 78 -5.20 2.39 -1.55
N HIS A 79 -6.21 3.25 -1.47
CA HIS A 79 -6.89 3.59 -0.22
C HIS A 79 -7.82 2.47 0.27
N SER A 80 -7.98 2.34 1.59
CA SER A 80 -8.91 1.41 2.24
C SER A 80 -10.38 1.80 2.02
N GLU A 81 -11.30 0.85 2.23
CA GLU A 81 -12.76 1.07 2.13
C GLU A 81 -13.31 1.81 3.38
N THR A 82 -12.63 2.89 3.80
CA THR A 82 -12.92 3.75 4.97
C THR A 82 -13.74 5.00 4.62
N ILE A 83 -13.93 5.35 3.34
CA ILE A 83 -14.81 6.45 2.91
C ILE A 83 -16.22 5.92 2.64
N GLU A 84 -17.21 6.45 3.37
CA GLU A 84 -18.62 6.14 3.17
C GLU A 84 -19.13 6.67 1.82
N THR A 85 -20.03 5.91 1.19
CA THR A 85 -20.77 6.36 0.00
C THR A 85 -22.27 6.22 0.23
N PRO A 86 -23.13 6.98 -0.48
CA PRO A 86 -24.59 6.85 -0.36
C PRO A 86 -25.13 5.44 -0.68
N TYR A 87 -24.33 4.60 -1.33
CA TYR A 87 -24.74 3.30 -1.86
C TYR A 87 -24.13 2.10 -1.12
N VAL A 88 -23.00 2.29 -0.41
CA VAL A 88 -22.23 1.19 0.20
C VAL A 88 -21.65 1.62 1.55
N ALA A 89 -22.04 0.91 2.61
CA ALA A 89 -21.43 1.04 3.93
C ALA A 89 -19.95 0.65 3.92
N THR A 90 -19.13 1.36 4.70
CA THR A 90 -17.68 1.17 4.80
C THR A 90 -17.30 -0.21 5.31
N ARG A 91 -16.13 -0.68 4.88
CA ARG A 91 -15.46 -1.87 5.43
C ARG A 91 -14.05 -1.44 5.77
N PRO A 92 -13.85 -0.78 6.93
CA PRO A 92 -12.59 -0.11 7.23
C PRO A 92 -11.45 -1.09 7.53
N PHE A 93 -11.65 -2.40 7.38
CA PHE A 93 -10.64 -3.46 7.40
C PHE A 93 -10.30 -3.99 5.99
N ARG A 94 -10.82 -3.38 4.93
CA ARG A 94 -10.70 -3.88 3.54
C ARG A 94 -9.89 -2.94 2.66
N VAL A 95 -9.01 -3.54 1.85
CA VAL A 95 -8.44 -2.90 0.67
C VAL A 95 -8.81 -3.69 -0.58
N ASN A 96 -9.32 -2.99 -1.59
CA ASN A 96 -9.62 -3.56 -2.90
C ASN A 96 -8.38 -3.43 -3.81
N ALA A 97 -7.32 -4.16 -3.43
CA ALA A 97 -5.93 -3.90 -3.80
C ALA A 97 -5.65 -3.80 -5.32
N GLY A 98 -5.94 -4.84 -6.10
CA GLY A 98 -5.60 -4.88 -7.53
C GLY A 98 -5.68 -6.29 -8.12
N PRO A 99 -5.32 -6.49 -9.40
CA PRO A 99 -5.22 -7.80 -10.03
C PRO A 99 -4.21 -8.73 -9.37
N VAL A 100 -4.40 -10.04 -9.59
CA VAL A 100 -3.52 -11.10 -9.07
C VAL A 100 -2.02 -10.90 -9.32
N HIS A 101 -1.64 -10.27 -10.44
CA HIS A 101 -0.24 -10.02 -10.82
C HIS A 101 0.36 -8.74 -10.21
N ALA A 102 -0.42 -7.90 -9.52
CA ALA A 102 0.12 -6.66 -8.97
C ALA A 102 1.03 -6.96 -7.78
N TYR A 103 2.09 -6.19 -7.63
CA TYR A 103 2.98 -6.23 -6.48
C TYR A 103 2.40 -5.44 -5.31
N THR A 104 2.75 -5.84 -4.09
CA THR A 104 2.61 -5.03 -2.87
C THR A 104 3.89 -5.07 -2.04
N ARG A 105 4.17 -4.00 -1.28
CA ARG A 105 5.28 -3.95 -0.31
C ARG A 105 4.90 -4.69 0.96
N MET A 106 5.84 -5.50 1.46
CA MET A 106 5.72 -6.28 2.70
C MET A 106 6.38 -5.54 3.87
N PRO A 107 6.07 -5.88 5.14
CA PRO A 107 6.67 -5.23 6.31
C PRO A 107 8.20 -5.35 6.43
N ASP A 108 8.78 -6.42 5.88
CA ASP A 108 10.23 -6.63 5.79
C ASP A 108 10.92 -5.81 4.68
N GLY A 109 10.14 -5.01 3.94
CA GLY A 109 10.60 -4.19 2.83
C GLY A 109 10.75 -4.93 1.49
N SER A 110 10.43 -6.23 1.42
CA SER A 110 10.32 -6.98 0.17
C SER A 110 9.04 -6.63 -0.61
N THR A 111 8.90 -7.18 -1.81
CA THR A 111 7.65 -7.13 -2.59
C THR A 111 7.18 -8.53 -2.96
N LYS A 112 5.87 -8.77 -2.85
CA LYS A 112 5.20 -10.01 -3.30
C LYS A 112 4.08 -9.72 -4.28
N TYR A 113 3.71 -10.69 -5.10
CA TYR A 113 2.48 -10.62 -5.87
C TYR A 113 1.25 -10.77 -4.97
N LEU A 114 0.16 -10.06 -5.28
CA LEU A 114 -1.11 -10.19 -4.55
C LEU A 114 -1.68 -11.62 -4.58
N SER A 115 -1.31 -12.45 -5.57
CA SER A 115 -1.69 -13.87 -5.64
C SER A 115 -0.92 -14.79 -4.68
N GLU A 116 0.22 -14.36 -4.14
CA GLU A 116 1.07 -15.16 -3.26
C GLU A 116 0.70 -15.03 -1.78
N LEU A 117 -0.18 -14.08 -1.46
CA LEU A 117 -0.59 -13.77 -0.09
C LEU A 117 -1.66 -14.74 0.42
N GLY A 118 -1.48 -15.23 1.65
CA GLY A 118 -2.40 -16.10 2.37
C GLY A 118 -3.06 -15.42 3.59
N ALA A 119 -4.08 -16.06 4.15
CA ALA A 119 -4.58 -15.68 5.46
C ALA A 119 -3.54 -16.06 6.54
N GLY A 120 -3.27 -15.15 7.47
CA GLY A 120 -2.19 -15.27 8.44
C GLY A 120 -0.88 -14.58 8.04
N ASP A 121 -0.69 -14.22 6.76
CA ASP A 121 0.41 -13.35 6.33
C ASP A 121 0.19 -11.91 6.86
N GLU A 122 1.25 -11.12 6.89
CA GLU A 122 1.19 -9.69 7.20
C GLU A 122 1.23 -8.84 5.92
N ILE A 123 0.54 -7.69 5.93
CA ILE A 123 0.71 -6.62 4.94
C ILE A 123 1.26 -5.36 5.58
N LEU A 124 1.89 -4.52 4.78
CA LEU A 124 2.29 -3.17 5.19
C LEU A 124 1.15 -2.19 4.88
N ALA A 125 0.47 -1.73 5.92
CA ALA A 125 -0.46 -0.62 5.82
C ALA A 125 0.32 0.71 5.89
N VAL A 126 -0.06 1.66 5.04
CA VAL A 126 0.66 2.93 4.84
C VAL A 126 -0.32 4.09 4.88
N ASP A 127 0.02 5.16 5.60
CA ASP A 127 -0.72 6.42 5.56
C ASP A 127 -0.15 7.41 4.52
N TRP A 128 -0.92 8.45 4.21
CA TRP A 128 -0.52 9.49 3.24
C TRP A 128 0.72 10.31 3.63
N LYS A 129 1.21 10.20 4.88
CA LYS A 129 2.45 10.82 5.38
C LYS A 129 3.63 9.83 5.35
N GLY A 130 3.41 8.61 4.86
CA GLY A 130 4.39 7.53 4.81
C GLY A 130 4.64 6.83 6.13
N ASN A 131 3.82 7.05 7.17
CA ASN A 131 3.88 6.24 8.39
C ASN A 131 3.34 4.84 8.06
N THR A 132 3.92 3.79 8.65
CA THR A 132 3.54 2.41 8.33
C THR A 132 3.27 1.56 9.56
N LYS A 133 2.51 0.47 9.36
CA LYS A 133 2.22 -0.56 10.37
C LYS A 133 1.99 -1.91 9.70
N ALA A 134 2.46 -2.98 10.34
CA ALA A 134 2.09 -4.34 9.93
C ALA A 134 0.64 -4.65 10.33
N MET A 135 -0.10 -5.36 9.48
CA MET A 135 -1.45 -5.86 9.77
C MET A 135 -1.61 -7.29 9.25
N VAL A 136 -2.13 -8.19 10.08
CA VAL A 136 -2.40 -9.58 9.67
C VAL A 136 -3.59 -9.63 8.69
N ILE A 137 -3.46 -10.42 7.62
CA ILE A 137 -4.56 -10.75 6.71
C ILE A 137 -5.48 -11.78 7.36
N GLY A 138 -6.76 -11.45 7.49
CA GLY A 138 -7.80 -12.40 7.93
C GLY A 138 -8.35 -13.23 6.78
N ARG A 139 -8.51 -12.62 5.59
CA ARG A 139 -8.99 -13.31 4.38
C ARG A 139 -8.61 -12.56 3.11
N LEU A 140 -8.33 -13.30 2.04
CA LEU A 140 -8.32 -12.78 0.68
C LEU A 140 -9.54 -13.27 -0.11
N LYS A 141 -10.03 -12.45 -1.04
CA LYS A 141 -11.07 -12.83 -2.01
C LYS A 141 -10.58 -12.49 -3.41
N ILE A 142 -10.53 -13.49 -4.27
CA ILE A 142 -10.28 -13.32 -5.71
C ILE A 142 -11.62 -13.36 -6.45
N GLU A 143 -11.90 -12.34 -7.27
CA GLU A 143 -13.12 -12.27 -8.09
C GLU A 143 -12.87 -11.56 -9.43
N LYS A 144 -13.63 -11.93 -10.47
CA LYS A 144 -13.57 -11.22 -11.76
C LYS A 144 -14.33 -9.90 -11.70
N ARG A 145 -13.67 -8.80 -12.06
CA ARG A 145 -14.24 -7.45 -12.14
C ARG A 145 -13.75 -6.71 -13.38
N PRO A 146 -14.49 -5.71 -13.88
CA PRO A 146 -13.95 -4.78 -14.87
C PRO A 146 -12.80 -4.01 -14.24
N LEU A 147 -11.70 -3.85 -14.98
CA LEU A 147 -10.51 -3.15 -14.50
C LEU A 147 -10.30 -1.83 -15.24
N ILE A 148 -9.51 -0.96 -14.63
CA ILE A 148 -9.01 0.28 -15.23
C ILE A 148 -7.48 0.30 -15.08
N LEU A 149 -6.79 0.61 -16.16
CA LEU A 149 -5.35 0.88 -16.18
C LEU A 149 -5.13 2.36 -15.89
N ILE A 150 -4.26 2.62 -14.92
CA ILE A 150 -3.79 3.95 -14.52
C ILE A 150 -2.30 4.01 -14.82
N GLU A 151 -1.88 4.99 -15.62
CA GLU A 151 -0.50 5.28 -15.94
C GLU A 151 -0.11 6.64 -15.35
N ALA A 152 1.05 6.71 -14.70
CA ALA A 152 1.59 7.92 -14.11
C ALA A 152 3.08 8.10 -14.42
N GLU A 153 3.61 9.29 -14.17
CA GLU A 153 5.03 9.60 -14.33
C GLU A 153 5.61 10.32 -13.11
N PHE A 154 6.87 10.02 -12.81
CA PHE A 154 7.68 10.70 -11.80
C PHE A 154 9.13 10.78 -12.27
N ASN A 155 9.66 11.99 -12.49
CA ASN A 155 11.03 12.22 -12.97
C ASN A 155 11.42 11.35 -14.19
N GLY A 156 10.51 11.23 -15.17
CA GLY A 156 10.70 10.40 -16.37
C GLY A 156 10.55 8.88 -16.16
N LYS A 157 10.42 8.40 -14.91
CA LYS A 157 10.00 7.01 -14.64
C LYS A 157 8.50 6.89 -14.86
N LYS A 158 8.08 5.87 -15.62
CA LYS A 158 6.66 5.52 -15.79
C LYS A 158 6.24 4.52 -14.72
N LEU A 159 5.06 4.74 -14.16
CA LEU A 159 4.41 3.87 -13.19
C LEU A 159 3.10 3.38 -13.78
N LYS A 160 2.73 2.13 -13.51
CA LYS A 160 1.43 1.58 -13.90
C LYS A 160 0.79 0.85 -12.73
N THR A 161 -0.53 0.92 -12.66
CA THR A 161 -1.31 -0.01 -11.85
C THR A 161 -2.62 -0.32 -12.55
N LEU A 162 -3.12 -1.52 -12.33
CA LEU A 162 -4.50 -1.86 -12.66
C LEU A 162 -5.27 -2.01 -11.36
N VAL A 163 -6.50 -1.51 -11.36
CA VAL A 163 -7.42 -1.62 -10.21
C VAL A 163 -8.83 -1.87 -10.73
N GLN A 164 -9.77 -2.21 -9.84
CA GLN A 164 -11.18 -2.36 -10.24
C GLN A 164 -11.74 -1.00 -10.73
N ASN A 165 -12.48 -1.02 -11.82
CA ASN A 165 -13.22 0.13 -12.32
C ASN A 165 -14.52 0.31 -11.49
N ALA A 166 -14.45 1.01 -10.36
CA ALA A 166 -15.61 1.35 -9.53
C ALA A 166 -15.34 2.56 -8.61
N GLU A 167 -16.40 3.30 -8.26
CA GLU A 167 -16.36 4.53 -7.45
C GLU A 167 -15.75 4.35 -6.04
N THR A 168 -15.84 3.14 -5.48
CA THR A 168 -15.34 2.78 -4.15
C THR A 168 -13.84 2.53 -4.12
N ILE A 169 -13.21 2.40 -5.29
CA ILE A 169 -11.77 2.21 -5.47
C ILE A 169 -11.13 3.58 -5.56
N ARG A 170 -10.14 3.84 -4.72
CA ARG A 170 -9.55 5.18 -4.59
C ARG A 170 -8.03 5.12 -4.49
N LEU A 171 -7.37 6.08 -5.11
CA LEU A 171 -5.97 6.41 -4.83
C LEU A 171 -5.94 7.60 -3.85
N VAL A 172 -4.80 7.83 -3.20
CA VAL A 172 -4.64 8.95 -2.27
C VAL A 172 -3.89 10.11 -2.95
N ASP A 173 -4.42 11.33 -2.87
CA ASP A 173 -3.76 12.53 -3.40
C ASP A 173 -2.66 13.06 -2.48
N LYS A 174 -1.87 14.03 -2.97
CA LYS A 174 -0.78 14.67 -2.20
C LYS A 174 -1.22 15.45 -0.95
N LYS A 175 -2.53 15.54 -0.67
CA LYS A 175 -3.13 16.15 0.53
C LYS A 175 -3.76 15.11 1.46
N GLY A 176 -3.61 13.82 1.17
CA GLY A 176 -4.21 12.72 1.93
C GLY A 176 -5.68 12.46 1.63
N LYS A 177 -6.26 13.08 0.60
CA LYS A 177 -7.65 12.86 0.19
C LYS A 177 -7.73 11.62 -0.69
N ALA A 178 -8.69 10.74 -0.41
CA ALA A 178 -9.01 9.63 -1.28
C ALA A 178 -9.77 10.13 -2.53
N VAL A 179 -9.20 9.89 -3.72
CA VAL A 179 -9.74 10.26 -5.03
C VAL A 179 -10.21 9.01 -5.74
N SER A 180 -11.47 9.00 -6.19
CA SER A 180 -12.06 7.86 -6.90
C SER A 180 -11.40 7.64 -8.26
N VAL A 181 -11.11 6.38 -8.59
CA VAL A 181 -10.43 6.04 -9.85
C VAL A 181 -11.29 6.27 -11.09
N VAL A 182 -12.62 6.41 -10.93
CA VAL A 182 -13.52 6.79 -12.03
C VAL A 182 -13.57 8.30 -12.27
N ASP A 183 -13.15 9.10 -11.28
CA ASP A 183 -13.11 10.57 -11.33
C ASP A 183 -11.70 11.11 -11.66
N LEU A 184 -10.68 10.24 -11.66
CA LEU A 184 -9.31 10.59 -12.06
C LEU A 184 -9.26 11.04 -13.53
N LYS A 185 -8.38 11.98 -13.80
CA LYS A 185 -8.05 12.48 -15.15
C LYS A 185 -6.55 12.69 -15.31
N LYS A 186 -6.11 12.87 -16.55
CA LYS A 186 -4.73 13.26 -16.85
C LYS A 186 -4.40 14.61 -16.18
N GLY A 187 -3.22 14.69 -15.57
CA GLY A 187 -2.76 15.86 -14.81
C GLY A 187 -3.19 15.87 -13.33
N ASP A 188 -3.97 14.89 -12.86
CA ASP A 188 -4.17 14.70 -11.42
C ASP A 188 -2.90 14.16 -10.75
N GLU A 189 -2.72 14.46 -9.47
CA GLU A 189 -1.53 14.11 -8.69
C GLU A 189 -1.87 13.16 -7.55
N VAL A 190 -1.27 11.96 -7.53
CA VAL A 190 -1.49 10.92 -6.52
C VAL A 190 -0.19 10.50 -5.84
N LEU A 191 -0.30 9.83 -4.69
CA LEU A 191 0.84 9.30 -3.94
C LEU A 191 1.23 7.90 -4.42
N ALA A 192 2.52 7.70 -4.62
CA ALA A 192 3.13 6.39 -4.86
C ALA A 192 4.46 6.26 -4.12
N TYR A 193 4.82 5.06 -3.69
CA TYR A 193 6.19 4.72 -3.36
C TYR A 193 6.95 4.43 -4.66
N VAL A 194 8.09 5.10 -4.85
CA VAL A 194 8.97 4.89 -6.00
C VAL A 194 10.36 4.62 -5.48
N GLU A 195 10.91 3.46 -5.79
CA GLU A 195 12.26 3.10 -5.39
C GLU A 195 13.27 3.98 -6.15
N GLU A 196 14.10 4.72 -5.40
CA GLU A 196 15.20 5.49 -5.99
C GLU A 196 16.34 4.52 -6.34
N LYS A 197 16.84 4.55 -7.59
CA LYS A 197 18.02 3.74 -7.99
C LYS A 197 19.20 4.22 -7.13
N GLY A 198 19.58 3.43 -6.12
CA GLY A 198 20.54 3.89 -5.11
C GLY A 198 20.50 3.16 -3.78
N ARG A 199 19.65 2.15 -3.59
CA ARG A 199 19.77 1.17 -2.52
C ARG A 199 19.56 -0.22 -3.07
N HIS A 200 20.56 -1.08 -2.87
CA HIS A 200 20.43 -2.52 -2.74
C HIS A 200 21.79 -3.04 -2.29
N PHE A 201 21.92 -4.02 -1.42
CA PHE A 201 21.02 -4.63 -0.43
C PHE A 201 21.93 -5.11 0.71
N GLY A 202 22.04 -6.42 0.92
CA GLY A 202 23.30 -7.02 1.36
C GLY A 202 24.34 -7.17 0.24
N ILE A 203 23.92 -7.46 -1.00
CA ILE A 203 24.76 -7.57 -2.23
C ILE A 203 24.22 -6.54 -3.23
N ALA A 204 24.52 -6.57 -4.52
CA ALA A 204 23.71 -5.88 -5.54
C ALA A 204 23.50 -6.80 -6.75
N VAL A 205 22.29 -6.81 -7.33
CA VAL A 205 22.06 -7.36 -8.66
C VAL A 205 21.46 -6.24 -9.50
N ASP A 206 22.29 -5.64 -10.36
CA ASP A 206 21.89 -4.66 -11.37
C ASP A 206 21.25 -5.43 -12.55
N GLU A 207 20.24 -6.25 -12.24
CA GLU A 207 19.41 -6.94 -13.22
C GLU A 207 18.44 -5.93 -13.79
N SER A 208 18.58 -5.65 -15.09
CA SER A 208 17.68 -4.76 -15.83
C SER A 208 16.33 -5.45 -16.09
N ILE A 209 15.54 -5.65 -15.04
CA ILE A 209 14.18 -6.18 -15.14
C ILE A 209 13.28 -5.09 -15.75
N GLU A 210 12.74 -5.35 -16.94
CA GLU A 210 11.86 -4.43 -17.67
C GLU A 210 10.39 -4.94 -17.62
N GLU A 211 9.63 -4.46 -16.63
CA GLU A 211 8.20 -4.74 -16.44
C GLU A 211 7.35 -3.82 -17.37
N LYS A 212 6.57 -4.39 -18.30
CA LYS A 212 5.89 -3.66 -19.40
C LYS A 212 4.38 -3.49 -19.25
#